data_AF-A0A2E0HIM6-F1
#
_entry.id   AF-A0A2E0HIM6-F1
#
_cell.length_a   1.000
_cell.length_b   1.000
_cell.length_c   1.000
_cell.angle_alpha   90.00
_cell.angle_beta   90.00
_cell.angle_gamma   90.00
#
_symmetry.space_group_name_H-M   'P 1'
#
loop_
_entity.id
_entity.type
_entity.pdbx_description
1 polymer ?
#
loop_
_entity_poly.entity_id
_entity_poly.type
_entity_poly.pdbx_seq_one_letter_code
_entity_poly.pdbx_strand_id
1 'polypeptide(L)'
;MGKFIVGWALNLVAMVAMAQPFQETEDAGETLASAAVLPAGVTLIQGVAGYGEIDLYRLRLEADGPFNAYTVAPGGDTQLFLFDADGYGIIADEDSGDGYNASLQLDYLPAGEYYLGISGYNYDPLSTEGPIFSDGCCGALSLVGPGGQRPLVNWSGWTYPSETPAGRYSIFLWWPEADSETSALTSRNP
;
A
#
# COMPACT_ATOMS: atom_id res chain seq x y z
N MET A 1 -8.24 -28.46 -58.84
CA MET A 1 -7.30 -28.16 -57.74
C MET A 1 -7.96 -27.15 -56.82
N GLY A 2 -8.69 -27.63 -55.80
CA GLY A 2 -9.38 -26.76 -54.83
C GLY A 2 -8.47 -26.48 -53.64
N LYS A 3 -8.24 -25.21 -53.32
CA LYS A 3 -7.50 -24.77 -52.13
C LYS A 3 -8.45 -24.73 -50.94
N PHE A 4 -8.20 -25.55 -49.92
CA PHE A 4 -8.84 -25.42 -48.61
C PHE A 4 -8.01 -24.45 -47.77
N ILE A 5 -8.65 -23.36 -47.30
CA ILE A 5 -8.10 -22.46 -46.29
C ILE A 5 -8.59 -23.00 -44.95
N VAL A 6 -7.67 -23.48 -44.11
CA VAL A 6 -7.97 -23.82 -42.71
C VAL A 6 -7.74 -22.56 -41.90
N GLY A 7 -8.83 -21.92 -41.45
CA GLY A 7 -8.78 -20.83 -40.49
C GLY A 7 -8.53 -21.37 -39.10
N TRP A 8 -7.45 -20.94 -38.46
CA TRP A 8 -7.22 -21.21 -37.04
C TRP A 8 -8.03 -20.22 -36.22
N ALA A 9 -9.01 -20.71 -35.47
CA ALA A 9 -9.70 -19.90 -34.48
C ALA A 9 -8.77 -19.71 -33.27
N LEU A 10 -8.37 -18.46 -33.01
CA LEU A 10 -7.71 -18.08 -31.77
C LEU A 10 -8.81 -17.95 -30.70
N ASN A 11 -8.91 -18.92 -29.80
CA ASN A 11 -9.77 -18.79 -28.62
C ASN A 11 -9.10 -17.84 -27.64
N LEU A 12 -9.59 -16.60 -27.58
CA LEU A 12 -9.22 -15.67 -26.51
C LEU A 12 -10.04 -16.04 -25.27
N VAL A 13 -9.42 -16.71 -24.31
CA VAL A 13 -10.00 -16.87 -22.97
C VAL A 13 -9.66 -15.59 -22.20
N ALA A 14 -10.64 -14.73 -21.97
CA ALA A 14 -10.51 -13.68 -20.98
C ALA A 14 -10.42 -14.35 -19.60
N MET A 15 -9.23 -14.35 -19.00
CA MET A 15 -9.10 -14.70 -17.59
C MET A 15 -9.70 -13.55 -16.79
N VAL A 16 -10.76 -13.81 -16.02
CA VAL A 16 -11.15 -12.90 -14.95
C VAL A 16 -10.02 -12.96 -13.93
N ALA A 17 -9.17 -11.93 -13.88
CA ALA A 17 -8.17 -11.81 -12.83
C ALA A 17 -8.92 -11.60 -11.52
N MET A 18 -9.07 -12.64 -10.71
CA MET A 18 -9.53 -12.47 -9.34
C MET A 18 -8.36 -11.89 -8.56
N ALA A 19 -8.55 -10.71 -7.96
CA ALA A 19 -7.61 -10.14 -7.01
C ALA A 19 -7.17 -11.24 -6.03
N GLN A 20 -5.90 -11.66 -6.13
CA GLN A 20 -5.33 -12.65 -5.22
C GLN A 20 -4.68 -11.92 -4.06
N PRO A 21 -4.75 -12.49 -2.83
CA PRO A 21 -3.97 -11.94 -1.73
C PRO A 21 -2.48 -12.00 -2.07
N PHE A 22 -1.78 -10.92 -1.77
CA PHE A 22 -0.34 -10.93 -1.67
C PHE A 22 0.05 -11.49 -0.32
N GLN A 23 0.72 -12.65 -0.33
CA GLN A 23 1.34 -13.21 0.86
C GLN A 23 2.79 -12.77 0.90
N GLU A 24 3.15 -12.01 1.92
CA GLU A 24 4.54 -11.75 2.23
C GLU A 24 5.25 -13.08 2.52
N THR A 25 6.40 -13.30 1.86
CA THR A 25 7.18 -14.55 1.95
C THR A 25 8.62 -14.33 2.42
N GLU A 26 9.11 -13.10 2.29
CA GLU A 26 10.35 -12.56 2.82
C GLU A 26 10.01 -11.18 3.39
N ASP A 27 10.89 -10.63 4.22
CA ASP A 27 10.79 -9.26 4.74
C ASP A 27 10.49 -8.27 3.61
N ALA A 28 9.39 -7.52 3.73
CA ALA A 28 8.99 -6.50 2.77
C ALA A 28 9.96 -5.31 2.73
N GLY A 29 10.88 -5.23 3.70
CA GLY A 29 11.96 -4.28 3.76
C GLY A 29 11.51 -2.89 4.21
N GLU A 30 12.49 -2.06 4.58
CA GLU A 30 12.21 -0.80 5.31
C GLU A 30 12.52 0.47 4.51
N THR A 31 13.05 0.36 3.29
CA THR A 31 13.45 1.50 2.46
C THR A 31 12.72 1.50 1.12
N LEU A 32 12.57 2.66 0.48
CA LEU A 32 11.97 2.75 -0.87
C LEU A 32 12.64 1.79 -1.88
N ALA A 33 13.95 1.56 -1.73
CA ALA A 33 14.72 0.69 -2.62
C ALA A 33 14.53 -0.80 -2.33
N SER A 34 14.17 -1.17 -1.10
CA SER A 34 13.97 -2.56 -0.67
C SER A 34 12.51 -2.98 -0.57
N ALA A 35 11.57 -2.03 -0.71
CA ALA A 35 10.14 -2.26 -0.58
C ALA A 35 9.63 -3.41 -1.45
N ALA A 36 8.81 -4.29 -0.86
CA ALA A 36 8.14 -5.36 -1.58
C ALA A 36 7.20 -4.81 -2.65
N VAL A 37 7.39 -5.24 -3.90
CA VAL A 37 6.60 -4.76 -5.03
C VAL A 37 5.31 -5.56 -5.13
N LEU A 38 4.17 -4.89 -4.97
CA LEU A 38 2.87 -5.51 -5.14
C LEU A 38 2.53 -5.65 -6.62
N PRO A 39 2.04 -6.83 -7.07
CA PRO A 39 1.40 -6.96 -8.37
C PRO A 39 0.17 -6.05 -8.51
N ALA A 40 -0.19 -5.73 -9.75
CA ALA A 40 -1.43 -4.99 -10.02
C ALA A 40 -2.66 -5.78 -9.53
N GLY A 41 -3.64 -5.06 -8.97
CA GLY A 41 -4.92 -5.63 -8.53
C GLY A 41 -4.89 -6.37 -7.18
N VAL A 42 -3.83 -6.24 -6.39
CA VAL A 42 -3.77 -6.79 -5.01
C VAL A 42 -4.71 -6.03 -4.09
N THR A 43 -5.78 -6.69 -3.61
CA THR A 43 -6.73 -6.08 -2.66
C THR A 43 -6.53 -6.54 -1.22
N LEU A 44 -5.60 -7.45 -0.98
CA LEU A 44 -5.30 -8.01 0.34
C LEU A 44 -3.81 -8.32 0.45
N ILE A 45 -3.16 -7.81 1.48
CA ILE A 45 -1.78 -8.14 1.87
C ILE A 45 -1.85 -8.93 3.18
N GLN A 46 -1.03 -9.96 3.31
CA GLN A 46 -0.90 -10.73 4.54
C GLN A 46 0.58 -10.85 4.90
N GLY A 47 0.96 -10.38 6.09
CA GLY A 47 2.35 -10.29 6.50
C GLY A 47 2.57 -10.46 8.00
N VAL A 48 3.83 -10.34 8.42
CA VAL A 48 4.24 -10.40 9.82
C VAL A 48 5.36 -9.38 10.09
N ALA A 49 5.05 -8.34 10.87
CA ALA A 49 6.05 -7.40 11.37
C ALA A 49 6.19 -7.54 12.89
N GLY A 50 7.41 -7.78 13.35
CA GLY A 50 7.78 -7.87 14.74
C GLY A 50 8.04 -6.51 15.39
N TYR A 51 8.86 -6.51 16.43
CA TYR A 51 9.18 -5.32 17.21
C TYR A 51 10.22 -4.45 16.50
N GLY A 52 9.86 -3.20 16.23
CA GLY A 52 10.76 -2.27 15.53
C GLY A 52 11.09 -2.71 14.10
N GLU A 53 10.23 -3.54 13.52
CA GLU A 53 10.29 -3.97 12.13
C GLU A 53 9.22 -3.23 11.34
N ILE A 54 9.54 -2.90 10.09
CA ILE A 54 8.62 -2.28 9.14
C ILE A 54 8.53 -3.13 7.90
N ASP A 55 7.31 -3.32 7.45
CA ASP A 55 7.06 -3.85 6.12
C ASP A 55 6.64 -2.70 5.20
N LEU A 56 7.43 -2.43 4.16
CA LEU A 56 7.17 -1.39 3.18
C LEU A 56 6.75 -2.00 1.84
N TYR A 57 5.57 -1.63 1.37
CA TYR A 57 5.00 -2.12 0.12
C TYR A 57 4.97 -1.03 -0.94
N ARG A 58 5.49 -1.32 -2.13
CA ARG A 58 5.36 -0.46 -3.29
C ARG A 58 4.14 -0.87 -4.11
N LEU A 59 3.22 0.07 -4.31
CA LEU A 59 1.98 -0.13 -5.06
C LEU A 59 1.86 0.86 -6.22
N ARG A 60 1.19 0.43 -7.29
CA ARG A 60 0.87 1.26 -8.46
C ARG A 60 -0.64 1.37 -8.62
N LEU A 61 -1.16 2.58 -8.51
CA LEU A 61 -2.55 2.91 -8.78
C LEU A 61 -2.71 3.24 -10.26
N GLU A 62 -3.57 2.52 -10.95
CA GLU A 62 -3.77 2.66 -12.40
C GLU A 62 -4.83 3.73 -12.75
N ALA A 63 -5.53 4.27 -11.75
CA ALA A 63 -6.57 5.28 -11.92
C ALA A 63 -6.59 6.26 -10.74
N ASP A 64 -6.97 7.50 -11.04
CA ASP A 64 -7.30 8.49 -10.03
C ASP A 64 -8.55 8.07 -9.26
N GLY A 65 -8.60 8.35 -7.96
CA GLY A 65 -9.82 8.27 -7.19
C GLY A 65 -9.59 7.97 -5.72
N PRO A 66 -10.64 7.60 -4.98
CA PRO A 66 -10.53 7.34 -3.55
C PRO A 66 -9.61 6.14 -3.27
N PHE A 67 -8.88 6.20 -2.17
CA PHE A 67 -7.98 5.14 -1.71
C PHE A 67 -8.31 4.78 -0.26
N ASN A 68 -8.44 3.49 0.02
CA ASN A 68 -8.64 2.97 1.36
C ASN A 68 -7.64 1.85 1.67
N ALA A 69 -7.07 1.88 2.87
CA ALA A 69 -6.28 0.80 3.42
C ALA A 69 -6.64 0.62 4.89
N TYR A 70 -6.99 -0.59 5.32
CA TYR A 70 -7.25 -0.86 6.73
C TYR A 70 -6.61 -2.16 7.18
N THR A 71 -6.14 -2.19 8.43
CA THR A 71 -5.49 -3.37 9.00
C THR A 71 -6.46 -4.25 9.78
N VAL A 72 -6.10 -5.54 9.87
CA VAL A 72 -6.64 -6.48 10.85
C VAL A 72 -5.46 -7.24 11.44
N ALA A 73 -5.13 -6.96 12.69
CA ALA A 73 -4.03 -7.57 13.44
C ALA A 73 -4.53 -8.10 14.79
N PRO A 74 -4.82 -9.42 14.92
CA PRO A 74 -5.33 -9.99 16.16
C PRO A 74 -4.32 -9.84 17.31
N GLY A 75 -4.64 -8.97 18.27
CA GLY A 75 -3.77 -8.67 19.41
C GLY A 75 -2.53 -7.84 19.02
N GLY A 76 -2.54 -7.23 17.84
CA GLY A 76 -1.57 -6.24 17.40
C GLY A 76 -2.04 -4.82 17.68
N ASP A 77 -1.13 -3.86 17.52
CA ASP A 77 -1.36 -2.43 17.53
C ASP A 77 -0.61 -1.85 16.33
N THR A 78 -1.32 -1.50 15.25
CA THR A 78 -0.72 -1.26 13.93
C THR A 78 -0.73 0.20 13.55
N GLN A 79 0.33 0.71 12.94
CA GLN A 79 0.31 2.00 12.25
C GLN A 79 0.42 1.79 10.73
N LEU A 80 -0.27 2.61 9.94
CA LEU A 80 -0.12 2.70 8.49
C LEU A 80 0.44 4.07 8.09
N PHE A 81 1.36 4.06 7.13
CA PHE A 81 1.98 5.27 6.58
C PHE A 81 1.94 5.24 5.05
N LEU A 82 1.32 6.23 4.43
CA LEU A 82 1.30 6.38 2.97
C LEU A 82 2.31 7.45 2.54
N PHE A 83 3.14 7.13 1.57
CA PHE A 83 4.11 8.02 0.94
C PHE A 83 3.90 8.09 -0.58
N ASP A 84 4.26 9.21 -1.19
CA ASP A 84 4.34 9.34 -2.65
C ASP A 84 5.55 8.58 -3.24
N ALA A 85 5.67 8.61 -4.57
CA ALA A 85 6.74 7.93 -5.32
C ALA A 85 8.16 8.37 -4.92
N ASP A 86 8.32 9.60 -4.41
CA ASP A 86 9.61 10.15 -3.98
C ASP A 86 9.84 9.93 -2.48
N GLY A 87 8.89 9.31 -1.76
CA GLY A 87 8.97 9.00 -0.34
C GLY A 87 8.51 10.12 0.59
N TYR A 88 7.86 11.17 0.07
CA TYR A 88 7.25 12.19 0.94
C TYR A 88 5.96 11.63 1.55
N GLY A 89 5.75 11.88 2.84
CA GLY A 89 4.53 11.47 3.51
C GLY A 89 3.29 12.08 2.86
N ILE A 90 2.19 11.33 2.83
CA ILE A 90 0.86 11.78 2.43
C ILE A 90 -0.09 11.78 3.63
N ILE A 91 -0.18 10.67 4.35
CA ILE A 91 -1.04 10.50 5.52
C ILE A 91 -0.55 9.30 6.34
N ALA A 92 -0.82 9.30 7.63
CA ALA A 92 -0.64 8.13 8.48
C ALA A 92 -1.85 7.93 9.39
N ASP A 93 -2.00 6.75 9.96
CA ASP A 93 -3.04 6.44 10.93
C ASP A 93 -2.58 5.31 11.85
N GLU A 94 -2.95 5.37 13.12
CA GLU A 94 -2.51 4.41 14.15
C GLU A 94 -3.65 3.57 14.75
N ASP A 95 -4.87 4.10 14.91
CA ASP A 95 -5.92 3.38 15.65
C ASP A 95 -7.35 3.80 15.28
N SER A 96 -7.58 4.40 14.11
CA SER A 96 -8.94 4.82 13.74
C SER A 96 -9.84 3.67 13.25
N GLY A 97 -9.28 2.46 13.12
CA GLY A 97 -10.01 1.22 12.84
C GLY A 97 -10.56 0.53 14.08
N ASP A 98 -11.02 -0.72 13.91
CA ASP A 98 -11.56 -1.51 15.03
C ASP A 98 -10.44 -1.92 16.01
N GLY A 99 -10.52 -1.50 17.27
CA GLY A 99 -9.52 -1.82 18.28
C GLY A 99 -8.28 -0.93 18.12
N TYR A 100 -7.10 -1.53 17.92
CA TYR A 100 -5.82 -0.84 17.68
C TYR A 100 -5.36 -1.05 16.22
N ASN A 101 -6.32 -1.13 15.30
CA ASN A 101 -6.03 -1.28 13.88
C ASN A 101 -6.03 0.10 13.22
N ALA A 102 -5.11 0.32 12.29
CA ALA A 102 -5.05 1.53 11.49
C ALA A 102 -6.03 1.49 10.31
N SER A 103 -6.52 2.66 9.91
CA SER A 103 -7.44 2.85 8.78
C SER A 103 -7.17 4.16 8.04
N LEU A 104 -6.63 4.07 6.83
CA LEU A 104 -6.44 5.19 5.91
C LEU A 104 -7.65 5.33 4.98
N GLN A 105 -8.19 6.53 4.89
CA GLN A 105 -9.25 6.88 3.95
C GLN A 105 -8.92 8.21 3.27
N LEU A 106 -8.74 8.19 1.96
CA LEU A 106 -8.58 9.39 1.13
C LEU A 106 -9.71 9.45 0.10
N ASP A 107 -10.40 10.58 0.02
CA ASP A 107 -11.45 10.80 -0.99
C ASP A 107 -10.89 10.85 -2.41
N TYR A 108 -9.60 11.19 -2.56
CA TYR A 108 -8.93 11.31 -3.83
C TYR A 108 -7.41 11.13 -3.70
N LEU A 109 -6.86 10.26 -4.54
CA LEU A 109 -5.45 10.01 -4.75
C LEU A 109 -5.21 9.81 -6.26
N PRO A 110 -4.29 10.56 -6.89
CA PRO A 110 -3.99 10.37 -8.31
C PRO A 110 -3.46 8.96 -8.64
N ALA A 111 -3.62 8.54 -9.89
CA ALA A 111 -2.89 7.41 -10.42
C ALA A 111 -1.39 7.65 -10.30
N GLY A 112 -0.63 6.63 -9.90
CA GLY A 112 0.78 6.81 -9.60
C GLY A 112 1.40 5.66 -8.82
N GLU A 113 2.69 5.82 -8.53
CA GLU A 113 3.43 4.96 -7.63
C GLU A 113 3.37 5.54 -6.20
N TYR A 114 3.18 4.65 -5.24
CA TYR A 114 3.11 4.98 -3.81
C TYR A 114 3.82 3.91 -3.00
N TYR A 115 4.13 4.26 -1.74
CA TYR A 115 4.63 3.31 -0.75
C TYR A 115 3.68 3.29 0.45
N LEU A 116 3.30 2.09 0.89
CA LEU A 116 2.48 1.86 2.07
C LEU A 116 3.32 1.10 3.10
N GLY A 117 3.66 1.76 4.19
CA GLY A 117 4.36 1.15 5.32
C GLY A 117 3.38 0.68 6.38
N ILE A 118 3.70 -0.44 7.03
CA ILE A 118 3.03 -0.91 8.25
C ILE A 118 4.05 -1.16 9.36
N SER A 119 3.71 -0.74 10.57
CA SER A 119 4.49 -0.96 11.78
C SER A 119 3.60 -1.44 12.92
N GLY A 120 4.24 -1.89 14.00
CA GLY A 120 3.60 -1.84 15.32
C GLY A 120 3.77 -0.45 15.96
N TYR A 121 2.82 -0.03 16.80
CA TYR A 121 3.00 1.15 17.64
C TYR A 121 4.22 1.00 18.57
N ASN A 122 5.10 1.99 18.75
CA ASN A 122 5.24 3.30 18.11
C ASN A 122 6.57 3.29 17.35
N TYR A 123 6.55 3.00 16.05
CA TYR A 123 7.73 2.96 15.19
C TYR A 123 7.51 3.78 13.92
N ASP A 124 7.94 5.04 14.01
CA ASP A 124 7.55 6.10 13.10
C ASP A 124 8.60 6.42 12.03
N PRO A 125 8.16 6.89 10.85
CA PRO A 125 9.06 7.28 9.78
C PRO A 125 9.75 8.62 10.06
N LEU A 126 11.05 8.64 9.79
CA LEU A 126 11.93 9.80 9.87
C LEU A 126 12.39 10.24 8.49
N SER A 127 12.49 11.54 8.36
CA SER A 127 13.27 12.20 7.32
C SER A 127 14.60 12.74 7.89
N THR A 128 15.41 13.35 7.03
CA THR A 128 16.62 14.10 7.45
C THR A 128 16.32 15.29 8.38
N GLU A 129 15.07 15.75 8.48
CA GLU A 129 14.64 16.86 9.32
C GLU A 129 13.81 16.41 10.54
N GLY A 130 13.73 15.10 10.80
CA GLY A 130 13.00 14.52 11.93
C GLY A 130 11.74 13.75 11.51
N PRO A 131 10.79 13.51 12.45
CA PRO A 131 9.56 12.75 12.18
C PRO A 131 8.76 13.33 11.01
N ILE A 132 8.33 12.47 10.09
CA ILE A 132 7.54 12.87 8.91
C ILE A 132 6.12 13.24 9.32
N PHE A 133 5.52 12.42 10.18
CA PHE A 133 4.19 12.67 10.75
C PHE A 133 4.34 13.22 12.17
N SER A 134 3.41 14.05 12.60
CA SER A 134 3.36 14.52 13.98
C SER A 134 2.77 13.43 14.85
N ASP A 135 3.43 13.13 15.96
CA ASP A 135 2.90 12.27 17.02
C ASP A 135 1.62 12.91 17.58
N GLY A 136 0.47 12.31 17.28
CA GLY A 136 -0.84 12.84 17.62
C GLY A 136 -1.69 11.70 18.14
N CYS A 137 -1.83 11.59 19.45
CA CYS A 137 -2.52 10.44 20.01
C CYS A 137 -3.96 10.29 19.44
N CYS A 138 -4.24 9.07 19.02
CA CYS A 138 -5.51 8.44 18.67
C CYS A 138 -6.24 9.04 17.45
N GLY A 139 -5.72 8.80 16.24
CA GLY A 139 -6.47 8.98 14.98
C GLY A 139 -5.60 9.19 13.74
N ALA A 140 -6.25 9.48 12.61
CA ALA A 140 -5.57 9.77 11.34
C ALA A 140 -4.62 10.98 11.50
N LEU A 141 -3.33 10.72 11.39
CA LEU A 141 -2.25 11.67 11.53
C LEU A 141 -2.06 12.45 10.23
N SER A 142 -2.15 13.77 10.34
CA SER A 142 -1.87 14.68 9.23
C SER A 142 -0.36 14.96 9.09
N LEU A 143 0.05 15.46 7.91
CA LEU A 143 1.43 15.83 7.56
C LEU A 143 1.97 17.04 8.33
N VAL A 144 2.20 16.89 9.63
CA VAL A 144 2.59 18.02 10.50
C VAL A 144 3.86 17.75 11.30
N GLY A 145 4.60 16.68 10.97
CA GLY A 145 5.93 16.46 11.53
C GLY A 145 6.96 17.46 10.97
N PRO A 146 8.01 17.82 11.73
CA PRO A 146 9.07 18.72 11.24
C PRO A 146 9.79 18.17 10.00
N GLY A 147 9.72 16.85 9.78
CA GLY A 147 10.25 16.16 8.62
C GLY A 147 9.29 16.01 7.44
N GLY A 148 8.05 16.50 7.53
CA GLY A 148 7.03 16.27 6.49
C GLY A 148 7.35 16.86 5.11
N GLN A 149 8.36 17.73 5.01
CA GLN A 149 8.84 18.32 3.75
C GLN A 149 10.05 17.58 3.15
N ARG A 150 10.35 16.38 3.64
CA ARG A 150 11.50 15.59 3.21
C ARG A 150 11.11 14.13 3.06
N PRO A 151 11.80 13.37 2.19
CA PRO A 151 11.48 11.98 1.98
C PRO A 151 11.88 11.10 3.17
N LEU A 152 11.26 9.93 3.26
CA LEU A 152 11.62 8.84 4.15
C LEU A 152 13.10 8.47 3.98
N VAL A 153 13.83 8.45 5.10
CA VAL A 153 15.23 8.00 5.13
C VAL A 153 15.52 7.01 6.26
N ASN A 154 14.69 6.94 7.29
CA ASN A 154 14.88 6.04 8.42
C ASN A 154 13.57 5.84 9.20
N TRP A 155 13.61 4.97 10.21
CA TRP A 155 12.54 4.77 11.17
C TRP A 155 13.07 4.97 12.59
N SER A 156 12.20 5.36 13.51
CA SER A 156 12.56 5.41 14.92
C SER A 156 11.35 5.19 15.79
N GLY A 157 11.57 4.57 16.93
CA GLY A 157 10.50 4.36 17.87
C GLY A 157 10.91 3.44 19.00
N TRP A 158 9.90 2.97 19.72
CA TRP A 158 10.12 2.13 20.88
C TRP A 158 10.35 0.67 20.48
N THR A 159 11.60 0.20 20.60
CA THR A 159 11.95 -1.21 20.32
C THR A 159 11.93 -2.09 21.57
N TYR A 160 11.28 -1.64 22.65
CA TYR A 160 11.25 -2.37 23.94
C TYR A 160 10.06 -3.35 23.98
N PRO A 161 10.22 -4.53 24.62
CA PRO A 161 9.18 -5.58 24.66
C PRO A 161 7.97 -5.25 25.54
N SER A 162 7.80 -3.99 25.96
CA SER A 162 6.58 -3.53 26.62
C SER A 162 5.46 -3.18 25.64
N GLU A 163 5.78 -2.97 24.37
CA GLU A 163 4.79 -2.58 23.36
C GLU A 163 4.17 -3.79 22.66
N THR A 164 3.18 -3.52 21.80
CA THR A 164 2.52 -4.53 20.98
C THR A 164 3.02 -4.38 19.54
N PRO A 165 3.66 -5.40 18.94
CA PRO A 165 4.05 -5.32 17.54
C PRO A 165 2.79 -5.37 16.66
N ALA A 166 2.92 -5.08 15.37
CA ALA A 166 1.85 -5.41 14.43
C ALA A 166 1.53 -6.92 14.51
N GLY A 167 2.57 -7.73 14.67
CA GLY A 167 2.45 -9.19 14.68
C GLY A 167 1.98 -9.68 13.31
N ARG A 168 1.14 -10.71 13.29
CA ARG A 168 0.48 -11.15 12.06
C ARG A 168 -0.62 -10.15 11.72
N TYR A 169 -0.56 -9.57 10.54
CA TYR A 169 -1.55 -8.61 10.07
C TYR A 169 -2.13 -9.00 8.72
N SER A 170 -3.24 -8.35 8.37
CA SER A 170 -3.77 -8.27 7.02
C SER A 170 -4.06 -6.82 6.69
N ILE A 171 -3.71 -6.36 5.48
CA ILE A 171 -4.08 -5.04 4.97
C ILE A 171 -5.06 -5.24 3.84
N PHE A 172 -6.27 -4.70 3.99
CA PHE A 172 -7.26 -4.69 2.93
C PHE A 172 -7.15 -3.37 2.18
N LEU A 173 -7.04 -3.47 0.86
CA LEU A 173 -6.85 -2.34 -0.02
C LEU A 173 -8.05 -2.17 -0.95
N TRP A 174 -8.41 -0.92 -1.20
CA TRP A 174 -9.39 -0.59 -2.22
C TRP A 174 -9.03 0.72 -2.93
N TRP A 175 -9.11 0.68 -4.25
CA TRP A 175 -8.99 1.83 -5.15
C TRP A 175 -9.71 1.50 -6.47
N PRO A 176 -10.09 2.50 -7.29
CA PRO A 176 -10.69 2.26 -8.60
C PRO A 176 -9.74 1.54 -9.55
N GLU A 177 -10.26 0.56 -10.30
CA GLU A 177 -9.55 -0.01 -11.44
C GLU A 177 -9.53 0.99 -12.62
N ALA A 178 -8.54 0.87 -13.50
CA ALA A 178 -8.51 1.66 -14.72
C ALA A 178 -9.70 1.32 -15.63
N ASP A 179 -10.42 2.36 -16.08
CA ASP A 179 -11.50 2.21 -17.05
C ASP A 179 -10.97 1.62 -18.36
N SER A 180 -11.29 0.34 -18.61
CA SER A 180 -10.92 -0.37 -19.84
C SER A 180 -11.48 0.24 -21.16
N GLU A 181 -12.35 1.25 -21.06
CA GLU A 181 -13.06 1.88 -22.17
C GLU A 181 -12.24 2.95 -22.92
N THR A 182 -11.15 3.48 -22.36
CA THR A 182 -10.35 4.53 -23.05
C THR A 182 -9.28 3.99 -24.01
N SER A 183 -8.87 2.72 -23.88
CA SER A 183 -7.89 2.10 -24.80
C SER A 183 -8.51 1.55 -26.10
N ALA A 184 -9.84 1.42 -26.19
CA ALA A 184 -10.51 0.88 -27.37
C ALA A 184 -10.83 1.92 -28.47
N LEU A 185 -10.70 3.22 -28.18
CA LEU A 185 -11.11 4.29 -29.10
C LEU A 185 -10.03 4.76 -30.09
N THR A 186 -8.78 4.32 -29.97
CA THR A 186 -7.72 4.63 -30.95
C THR A 186 -7.52 3.56 -32.02
N SER A 187 -8.19 2.39 -31.93
CA SER A 187 -8.06 1.32 -32.94
C SER A 187 -9.24 1.22 -33.92
N ARG A 188 -10.21 2.14 -33.88
CA ARG A 188 -11.37 2.12 -34.81
C ARG A 188 -11.74 3.51 -35.31
N ASN A 189 -11.06 3.98 -36.36
CA ASN A 189 -11.69 4.42 -37.61
C ASN A 189 -10.69 5.12 -38.55
N PRO A 190 -10.89 5.08 -39.88
CA PRO A 190 -11.46 4.01 -40.72
C PRO A 190 -10.40 3.34 -41.63
#